data_AF-A0A1G3WJB6-F1
#
_entry.id   AF-A0A1G3WJB6-F1
#
_cell.length_a   1.000
_cell.length_b   1.000
_cell.length_c   1.000
_cell.angle_alpha   90.00
_cell.angle_beta   90.00
_cell.angle_gamma   90.00
#
_symmetry.space_group_name_H-M   'P 1'
#
loop_
_entity.id
_entity.type
_entity.pdbx_description
1 polymer ?
#
loop_
_entity_poly.entity_id
_entity_poly.type
_entity_poly.pdbx_seq_one_letter_code
_entity_poly.pdbx_strand_id
1 'polypeptide(L)' 'MPKFKSHSGTKKRLKRTGTGKLLRASTFGGHLMTHKSSKQNRQHRHKEIVSGSDMKRIARQVPYL' A
#
# COMPACT_ATOMS: atom_id res chain seq x y z
N MET A 1 3.66 31.00 -2.99
CA MET A 1 3.16 29.93 -2.08
C MET A 1 4.05 28.70 -2.20
N PRO A 2 4.52 28.12 -1.08
CA PRO A 2 5.26 26.87 -1.12
C PRO A 2 4.33 25.70 -1.48
N LYS A 3 4.81 24.77 -2.32
CA LYS A 3 4.12 23.51 -2.61
C LYS A 3 4.10 22.65 -1.33
N PHE A 4 3.02 21.88 -1.14
CA PHE A 4 2.98 20.89 -0.06
C PHE A 4 4.11 19.88 -0.24
N LYS A 5 4.62 19.33 0.87
CA LYS A 5 5.61 18.23 0.81
C LYS A 5 4.88 16.90 0.96
N SER A 6 5.14 15.97 0.06
CA SER A 6 4.67 14.59 0.20
C SER A 6 5.51 13.82 1.23
N HIS A 7 4.88 13.00 2.06
CA HIS A 7 5.57 12.13 2.99
C HIS A 7 6.34 11.03 2.24
N SER A 8 7.67 11.08 2.31
CA SER A 8 8.56 10.23 1.51
C SER A 8 8.37 8.73 1.81
N GLY A 9 8.15 8.35 3.07
CA GLY A 9 7.91 6.96 3.45
C GLY A 9 6.62 6.38 2.87
N THR A 10 5.56 7.21 2.82
CA THR A 10 4.26 6.80 2.27
C THR A 10 4.32 6.75 0.75
N LYS A 11 4.98 7.73 0.11
CA LYS A 11 5.20 7.78 -1.34
C LYS A 11 5.92 6.55 -1.88
N LYS A 12 6.89 6.00 -1.15
CA LYS A 12 7.64 4.80 -1.56
C LYS A 12 6.82 3.51 -1.52
N ARG A 13 5.75 3.46 -0.72
CA ARG A 13 5.00 2.23 -0.41
C ARG A 13 3.70 2.09 -1.20
N LEU A 14 3.21 3.18 -1.79
CA LEU A 14 1.91 3.23 -2.45
C LEU A 14 2.04 3.53 -3.95
N LYS A 15 1.11 3.00 -4.73
CA LYS A 15 0.98 3.28 -6.17
C LYS A 15 -0.47 3.58 -6.51
N ARG A 16 -0.71 4.57 -7.37
CA ARG A 16 -2.05 4.90 -7.87
C ARG A 16 -2.43 4.03 -9.08
N THR A 17 -3.65 3.51 -9.08
CA THR A 17 -4.25 2.85 -10.26
C THR A 17 -4.81 3.88 -11.22
N GLY A 18 -5.09 3.48 -12.47
CA GLY A 18 -5.77 4.36 -13.43
C GLY A 18 -7.15 4.85 -12.96
N THR A 19 -7.82 4.07 -12.10
CA THR A 19 -9.11 4.42 -11.48
C THR A 19 -8.98 5.29 -10.22
N GLY A 20 -7.77 5.68 -9.82
CA GLY A 20 -7.53 6.54 -8.66
C GLY A 20 -7.49 5.81 -7.31
N LYS A 21 -7.57 4.48 -7.29
CA LYS A 21 -7.38 3.68 -6.06
C LYS A 21 -5.89 3.59 -5.72
N LEU A 22 -5.58 3.41 -4.44
CA LEU A 22 -4.21 3.22 -3.97
C LEU A 22 -3.93 1.73 -3.75
N LEU A 23 -2.84 1.25 -4.34
CA LEU A 23 -2.30 -0.10 -4.15
C LEU A 23 -1.21 -0.10 -3.10
N ARG A 24 -1.17 -1.17 -2.30
CA ARG A 24 -0.11 -1.50 -1.35
C ARG A 24 0.35 -2.94 -1.55
N ALA A 25 1.53 -3.26 -1.04
CA ALA A 25 1.93 -4.66 -0.88
C ALA A 25 1.07 -5.35 0.20
N SER A 26 0.79 -6.64 0.02
CA SER A 26 0.19 -7.46 1.07
C SER A 26 1.19 -7.62 2.22
N THR A 27 0.66 -7.84 3.42
CA THR A 27 1.46 -8.00 4.63
C THR A 27 1.86 -9.46 4.84
N PHE A 28 2.75 -9.73 5.80
CA PHE A 28 3.15 -11.08 6.21
C PHE A 28 3.97 -11.92 5.21
N GLY A 29 4.43 -11.35 4.10
CA GLY A 29 5.29 -12.04 3.12
C GLY A 29 6.80 -12.03 3.42
N GLY A 30 7.25 -11.50 4.57
CA GLY A 30 8.67 -11.28 4.85
C GLY A 30 9.40 -12.43 5.56
N HIS A 31 8.73 -13.17 6.44
CA HIS A 31 9.34 -14.24 7.26
C HIS A 31 8.29 -15.26 7.72
N LEU A 32 8.76 -16.40 8.25
CA LEU A 32 7.94 -17.54 8.71
C LEU A 32 7.08 -18.17 7.60
N MET A 33 7.62 -18.25 6.38
CA MET A 33 6.91 -18.85 5.25
C MET A 33 6.70 -20.35 5.42
N THR A 34 7.63 -21.02 6.12
CA THR A 34 7.61 -22.48 6.36
C THR A 34 6.42 -22.94 7.18
N HIS A 35 5.98 -22.14 8.16
CA HIS A 35 4.80 -22.46 8.98
C HIS A 35 3.46 -22.09 8.34
N LYS A 36 3.48 -21.28 7.28
CA LYS A 36 2.27 -20.81 6.61
C LYS A 36 1.84 -21.79 5.55
N SER A 37 0.53 -21.94 5.37
CA SER A 37 0.01 -22.77 4.29
C SER A 37 0.47 -22.23 2.92
N SER A 38 0.64 -23.13 1.94
CA SER A 38 1.00 -22.73 0.58
C SER A 38 -0.03 -21.77 -0.02
N LYS A 39 -1.31 -21.90 0.36
CA LYS A 39 -2.40 -20.99 -0.02
C LYS A 39 -2.20 -19.58 0.52
N GLN A 40 -1.91 -19.43 1.81
CA GLN A 40 -1.63 -18.11 2.42
C GLN A 40 -0.43 -17.43 1.76
N ASN A 41 0.66 -18.18 1.57
CA ASN A 41 1.86 -17.65 0.92
C ASN A 41 1.59 -17.21 -0.53
N ARG A 42 0.69 -17.87 -1.26
CA ARG A 42 0.26 -17.41 -2.60
C ARG A 42 -0.56 -16.10 -2.53
N GLN A 43 -1.49 -16.00 -1.59
CA GLN A 43 -2.32 -14.80 -1.43
C GLN A 43 -1.48 -13.55 -1.12
N HIS A 44 -0.50 -13.66 -0.22
CA HIS A 44 0.38 -12.54 0.17
C HIS A 44 1.35 -12.05 -0.93
N ARG A 45 1.48 -12.75 -2.06
CA ARG A 45 2.30 -12.30 -3.20
C ARG A 45 1.63 -11.16 -3.99
N HIS A 46 0.30 -11.07 -3.92
CA HIS A 46 -0.44 -10.10 -4.70
C HIS A 46 -0.52 -8.75 -4.00
N LYS A 47 -0.66 -7.68 -4.80
CA LYS A 47 -0.90 -6.33 -4.28
C LYS A 47 -2.36 -6.18 -3.91
N GLU A 48 -2.61 -5.47 -2.83
CA GLU A 48 -3.95 -5.22 -2.31
C GLU A 48 -4.30 -3.74 -2.42
N ILE A 49 -5.60 -3.46 -2.46
CA ILE A 49 -6.12 -2.09 -2.42
C ILE A 49 -6.12 -1.64 -0.96
N VAL A 50 -5.77 -0.36 -0.75
CA VAL A 50 -5.89 0.28 0.57
C VAL A 50 -7.35 0.29 1.01
N SER A 51 -7.62 -0.05 2.28
CA SER A 51 -8.97 -0.02 2.84
C SER A 51 -9.60 1.37 2.71
N GLY A 52 -10.91 1.41 2.48
CA GLY A 52 -11.66 2.67 2.38
C GLY A 52 -11.51 3.54 3.62
N SER A 53 -11.42 2.93 4.81
CA SER A 53 -11.23 3.64 6.09
C SER A 53 -9.93 4.45 6.16
N ASP A 54 -8.85 3.92 5.59
CA ASP A 54 -7.52 4.54 5.63
C ASP A 54 -7.29 5.56 4.50
N MET A 55 -8.15 5.55 3.49
CA MET A 55 -7.93 6.28 2.24
C MET A 55 -7.83 7.79 2.46
N LYS A 56 -8.70 8.36 3.31
CA LYS A 56 -8.71 9.79 3.65
C LYS A 56 -7.41 10.23 4.35
N ARG A 57 -6.91 9.41 5.28
CA ARG A 57 -5.68 9.70 6.03
C ARG A 57 -4.45 9.67 5.13
N ILE A 58 -4.39 8.67 4.24
CA ILE A 58 -3.26 8.45 3.34
C ILE A 58 -3.21 9.49 2.23
N ALA A 59 -4.35 9.85 1.63
CA ALA A 59 -4.41 10.84 0.54
C ALA A 59 -3.80 12.19 0.95
N ARG A 60 -3.99 12.61 2.21
CA ARG A 60 -3.40 13.84 2.74
C ARG A 60 -1.87 13.80 2.81
N GLN A 61 -1.27 12.62 3.00
CA GLN A 61 0.19 12.46 3.09
C GLN A 61 0.87 12.45 1.71
N VAL A 62 0.14 12.07 0.68
CA VAL A 62 0.64 11.92 -0.70
C VAL A 62 -0.26 12.67 -1.67
N PRO A 63 -0.26 14.01 -1.63
CA PRO A 63 -1.15 14.85 -2.44
C PRO A 63 -0.85 14.82 -3.95
N TYR A 64 0.35 14.36 -4.35
CA TYR A 64 0.80 14.34 -5.75
C TYR A 64 0.94 12.94 -6.34
N LEU A 65 0.28 11.95 -5.73
CA LEU A 65 0.41 10.54 -6.06
C LEU A 65 -0.83 10.02 -6.75
#